data_AF-A0A962C212-F1
#
_entry.id   AF-A0A962C212-F1
#
_cell.length_a   1.000
_cell.length_b   1.000
_cell.length_c   1.000
_cell.angle_alpha   90.00
_cell.angle_beta   90.00
_cell.angle_gamma   90.00
#
_symmetry.space_group_name_H-M   'P 1'
#
loop_
_entity.id
_entity.type
_entity.pdbx_description
1 polymer ?
#
loop_
_entity_poly.entity_id
_entity_poly.type
_entity_poly.pdbx_seq_one_letter_code
_entity_poly.pdbx_strand_id
1 'polypeptide(L)'
;METMRPVYAAQALFDAAVDRVGLTNEDRVDPAIQKLAKAQGIPFKKTKYFVYLKNAKKTMQQLAQAPVDDGVCLAQTLDRLQVDVQLLVVRANAWAEGDVVRLLSLPFNDQKKACIAAMADNDAARAEGLADPEGAARERWLRITRESLVAHNVVFAQVPMWRLEGANGVLAALQADGYRIKSPE
;
A
#
# COMPACT_ATOMS: atom_id res chain seq x y z
N MET A 1 -21.52 -12.62 -17.40
CA MET A 1 -21.10 -11.34 -16.76
C MET A 1 -21.95 -11.01 -15.53
N GLU A 2 -23.14 -11.59 -15.37
CA GLU A 2 -24.09 -11.35 -14.25
C GLU A 2 -23.75 -11.97 -12.88
N THR A 3 -22.57 -12.58 -12.69
CA THR A 3 -22.21 -13.26 -11.42
C THR A 3 -21.07 -12.60 -10.64
N MET A 4 -20.53 -11.47 -11.11
CA MET A 4 -19.42 -10.80 -10.45
C MET A 4 -19.92 -9.90 -9.31
N ARG A 5 -19.39 -10.06 -8.10
CA ARG A 5 -19.74 -9.21 -6.95
C ARG A 5 -19.48 -7.72 -7.26
N PRO A 6 -20.34 -6.78 -6.82
CA PRO A 6 -20.17 -5.35 -7.12
C PRO A 6 -18.80 -4.77 -6.76
N VAL A 7 -18.14 -5.29 -5.72
CA VAL A 7 -16.79 -4.86 -5.31
C VAL A 7 -15.73 -5.07 -6.40
N TYR A 8 -15.84 -6.16 -7.19
CA TYR A 8 -14.92 -6.39 -8.30
C TYR A 8 -15.22 -5.46 -9.48
N ALA A 9 -16.49 -5.08 -9.68
CA ALA A 9 -16.87 -4.12 -10.71
C ALA A 9 -16.36 -2.73 -10.35
N ALA A 10 -16.45 -2.35 -9.07
CA ALA A 10 -15.85 -1.13 -8.54
C ALA A 10 -14.33 -1.10 -8.77
N GLN A 11 -13.65 -2.21 -8.49
CA GLN A 11 -12.21 -2.34 -8.73
C GLN A 11 -11.84 -2.17 -10.21
N ALA A 12 -12.52 -2.89 -11.10
CA ALA A 12 -12.27 -2.83 -12.53
C ALA A 12 -12.54 -1.42 -13.11
N LEU A 13 -13.61 -0.76 -12.63
CA LEU A 13 -13.92 0.62 -12.99
C LEU A 13 -12.83 1.59 -12.54
N PHE A 14 -12.35 1.46 -11.31
CA PHE A 14 -11.28 2.29 -10.78
C PHE A 14 -9.98 2.10 -11.56
N ASP A 15 -9.58 0.85 -11.83
CA ASP A 15 -8.36 0.56 -12.60
C ASP A 15 -8.46 1.15 -14.03
N ALA A 16 -9.59 0.98 -14.71
CA ALA A 16 -9.81 1.58 -16.03
C ALA A 16 -9.75 3.12 -16.00
N ALA A 17 -10.21 3.76 -14.92
CA ALA A 17 -10.15 5.20 -14.78
C ALA A 17 -8.71 5.71 -14.53
N VAL A 18 -7.94 4.99 -13.72
CA VAL A 18 -6.50 5.24 -13.51
C VAL A 18 -5.73 5.11 -14.83
N ASP A 19 -5.98 4.04 -15.60
CA ASP A 19 -5.35 3.81 -16.90
C ASP A 19 -5.71 4.92 -17.90
N ARG A 20 -6.97 5.36 -17.92
CA ARG A 20 -7.44 6.43 -18.82
C ARG A 20 -6.72 7.76 -18.62
N VAL A 21 -6.25 8.05 -17.41
CA VAL A 21 -5.48 9.26 -17.11
C VAL A 21 -3.96 9.05 -17.22
N GLY A 22 -3.52 7.90 -17.73
CA GLY A 22 -2.11 7.61 -17.97
C GLY A 22 -1.31 7.27 -16.71
N LEU A 23 -1.99 7.01 -15.58
CA LEU A 23 -1.37 6.52 -14.36
C LEU A 23 -1.27 4.99 -14.40
N THR A 24 -0.46 4.42 -13.52
CA THR A 24 -0.30 2.97 -13.40
C THR A 24 -0.19 2.54 -11.94
N ASN A 25 -0.74 1.37 -11.64
CA ASN A 25 -0.56 0.70 -10.35
C ASN A 25 0.72 -0.17 -10.32
N GLU A 26 1.48 -0.24 -11.42
CA GLU A 26 2.72 -1.01 -11.50
C GLU A 26 3.84 -0.35 -10.69
N ASP A 27 4.51 -1.14 -9.86
CA ASP A 27 5.75 -0.73 -9.21
C ASP A 27 6.91 -0.80 -10.21
N ARG A 28 7.27 0.35 -10.77
CA ARG A 28 8.41 0.50 -11.71
C ARG A 28 9.72 0.84 -11.01
N VAL A 29 9.67 1.25 -9.74
CA VAL A 29 10.81 1.76 -8.99
C VAL A 29 11.58 0.62 -8.30
N ASP A 30 10.89 -0.30 -7.63
CA ASP A 30 11.52 -1.45 -6.96
C ASP A 30 12.34 -2.34 -7.92
N PRO A 31 11.85 -2.71 -9.13
CA PRO A 31 12.66 -3.47 -10.08
C PRO A 31 13.90 -2.72 -10.56
N ALA A 32 13.80 -1.41 -10.77
CA ALA A 32 14.92 -0.57 -11.19
C ALA A 32 16.01 -0.49 -10.11
N ILE A 33 15.60 -0.27 -8.85
CA ILE A 33 16.51 -0.27 -7.69
C ILE A 33 17.18 -1.64 -7.53
N GLN A 34 16.41 -2.74 -7.61
CA GLN A 34 16.97 -4.10 -7.50
C GLN A 34 17.99 -4.39 -8.59
N LYS A 35 17.72 -3.96 -9.83
CA LYS A 35 18.65 -4.11 -10.96
C LYS A 35 19.95 -3.32 -10.70
N LEU A 36 19.84 -2.09 -10.22
CA LEU A 36 21.00 -1.25 -9.90
C LEU A 36 21.82 -1.85 -8.74
N ALA A 37 21.17 -2.22 -7.63
CA ALA A 37 21.82 -2.82 -6.47
C ALA A 37 22.58 -4.09 -6.87
N LYS A 38 21.96 -4.96 -7.67
CA LYS A 38 22.62 -6.17 -8.20
C LYS A 38 23.84 -5.83 -9.06
N ALA A 39 23.73 -4.86 -9.96
CA ALA A 39 24.84 -4.45 -10.83
C ALA A 39 26.03 -3.89 -10.04
N GLN A 40 25.77 -3.28 -8.87
CA GLN A 40 26.79 -2.71 -7.98
C GLN A 40 27.23 -3.67 -6.87
N GLY A 41 26.73 -4.92 -6.84
CA GLY A 41 27.04 -5.88 -5.79
C GLY A 41 26.53 -5.48 -4.39
N ILE A 42 25.57 -4.56 -4.30
CA ILE A 42 25.00 -4.09 -3.03
C ILE A 42 23.98 -5.11 -2.52
N PRO A 43 24.08 -5.58 -1.26
CA PRO A 43 23.11 -6.50 -0.69
C PRO A 43 21.69 -5.89 -0.67
N PHE A 44 20.72 -6.59 -1.25
CA PHE A 44 19.32 -6.17 -1.25
C PHE A 44 18.50 -7.01 -0.25
N LYS A 45 17.88 -6.35 0.74
CA LYS A 45 17.03 -7.02 1.75
C LYS A 45 15.55 -6.84 1.39
N LYS A 46 14.86 -7.95 1.07
CA LYS A 46 13.41 -7.93 0.80
C LYS A 46 12.60 -7.72 2.07
N THR A 47 11.89 -6.60 2.12
CA THR A 47 10.99 -6.22 3.23
C THR A 47 9.53 -6.60 3.00
N LYS A 48 9.17 -7.10 1.80
CA LYS A 48 7.81 -7.59 1.49
C LYS A 48 7.40 -8.67 2.50
N TYR A 49 6.18 -8.53 3.03
CA TYR A 49 5.53 -9.47 3.92
C TYR A 49 4.43 -10.18 3.13
N PHE A 50 4.45 -11.51 3.12
CA PHE A 50 3.45 -12.33 2.45
C PHE A 50 2.62 -13.04 3.51
N VAL A 51 1.31 -12.92 3.41
CA VAL A 51 0.39 -13.78 4.17
C VAL A 51 0.10 -14.99 3.31
N TYR A 52 0.49 -16.16 3.81
CA TYR A 52 0.22 -17.44 3.15
C TYR A 52 -1.08 -18.01 3.70
N LEU A 53 -2.09 -18.15 2.84
CA LEU A 53 -3.34 -18.80 3.18
C LEU A 53 -3.11 -20.31 3.31
N LYS A 54 -3.50 -20.91 4.44
CA LYS A 54 -3.31 -22.35 4.68
C LYS A 54 -4.11 -23.19 3.69
N ASN A 55 -5.32 -22.75 3.36
CA ASN A 55 -6.17 -23.35 2.35
C ASN A 55 -6.84 -22.28 1.49
N ALA A 56 -6.11 -21.78 0.50
CA ALA A 56 -6.57 -20.69 -0.37
C ALA A 56 -7.96 -20.93 -0.95
N LYS A 57 -8.29 -22.15 -1.40
CA LYS A 57 -9.63 -22.46 -1.95
C LYS A 57 -10.72 -22.28 -0.90
N LYS A 58 -10.55 -22.86 0.29
CA LYS A 58 -11.53 -22.76 1.37
C LYS A 58 -11.67 -21.32 1.86
N THR A 59 -10.56 -20.61 2.05
CA THR A 59 -10.58 -19.20 2.45
C THR A 59 -11.31 -18.35 1.41
N MET A 60 -11.01 -18.52 0.11
CA MET A 60 -11.70 -17.78 -0.95
C MET A 60 -13.21 -18.09 -1.00
N GLN A 61 -13.62 -19.34 -0.75
CA GLN A 61 -15.04 -19.70 -0.64
C GLN A 61 -15.72 -19.02 0.55
N GLN A 62 -15.05 -18.96 1.71
CA GLN A 62 -15.58 -18.30 2.90
C GLN A 62 -15.67 -16.78 2.71
N LEU A 63 -14.65 -16.17 2.11
CA LEU A 63 -14.66 -14.74 1.75
C LEU A 63 -15.74 -14.42 0.71
N ALA A 64 -15.97 -15.32 -0.25
CA ALA A 64 -17.05 -15.17 -1.24
C ALA A 64 -18.45 -15.17 -0.60
N GLN A 65 -18.63 -15.95 0.48
CA GLN A 65 -19.90 -16.04 1.22
C GLN A 65 -20.04 -15.00 2.35
N ALA A 66 -18.97 -14.29 2.69
CA ALA A 66 -19.01 -13.27 3.73
C ALA A 66 -19.97 -12.14 3.31
N PRO A 67 -20.88 -11.71 4.21
CA PRO A 67 -21.72 -10.55 3.96
C PRO A 67 -20.81 -9.33 3.89
N VAL A 68 -20.70 -8.76 2.70
CA VAL A 68 -20.05 -7.46 2.49
C VAL A 68 -21.10 -6.61 1.80
N ASP A 69 -21.21 -5.36 2.25
CA ASP A 69 -22.04 -4.38 1.58
C ASP A 69 -21.34 -3.88 0.29
N ASP A 70 -21.24 -4.79 -0.69
CA ASP A 70 -20.56 -4.54 -1.95
C ASP A 70 -21.23 -3.43 -2.75
N GLY A 71 -22.54 -3.25 -2.56
CA GLY A 71 -23.35 -2.23 -3.23
C GLY A 71 -22.93 -0.82 -2.81
N VAL A 72 -22.72 -0.59 -1.51
CA VAL A 72 -22.21 0.69 -1.00
C VAL A 72 -20.83 1.00 -1.56
N CYS A 73 -19.94 0.00 -1.66
CA CYS A 73 -18.61 0.20 -2.24
C CYS A 73 -18.67 0.62 -3.72
N LEU A 74 -19.54 -0.02 -4.52
CA LEU A 74 -19.72 0.38 -5.91
C LEU A 74 -20.33 1.78 -6.03
N ALA A 75 -21.35 2.09 -5.24
CA ALA A 75 -21.98 3.42 -5.23
C ALA A 75 -20.97 4.52 -4.88
N GLN A 76 -20.20 4.34 -3.80
CA GLN A 76 -19.16 5.30 -3.41
C GLN A 76 -18.06 5.46 -4.47
N THR A 77 -17.68 4.36 -5.12
CA THR A 77 -16.73 4.41 -6.23
C THR A 77 -17.30 5.27 -7.36
N LEU A 78 -18.54 5.05 -7.77
CA LEU A 78 -19.21 5.83 -8.82
C LEU A 78 -19.31 7.32 -8.46
N ASP A 79 -19.71 7.63 -7.22
CA ASP A 79 -19.91 9.01 -6.75
C ASP A 79 -18.61 9.82 -6.72
N ARG A 80 -17.48 9.17 -6.43
CA ARG A 80 -16.21 9.85 -6.19
C ARG A 80 -15.18 9.67 -7.29
N LEU A 81 -15.37 8.71 -8.20
CA LEU A 81 -14.35 8.29 -9.17
C LEU A 81 -13.66 9.46 -9.85
N GLN A 82 -14.43 10.42 -10.35
CA GLN A 82 -13.90 11.56 -11.08
C GLN A 82 -13.02 12.45 -10.20
N VAL A 83 -13.45 12.76 -8.98
CA VAL A 83 -12.70 13.61 -8.03
C VAL A 83 -11.45 12.88 -7.56
N ASP A 84 -11.59 11.60 -7.19
CA ASP A 84 -10.48 10.80 -6.66
C ASP A 84 -9.41 10.59 -7.75
N VAL A 85 -9.79 10.36 -9.02
CA VAL A 85 -8.83 10.24 -10.12
C VAL A 85 -8.10 11.54 -10.41
N GLN A 86 -8.78 12.69 -10.37
CA GLN A 86 -8.10 13.99 -10.52
C GLN A 86 -7.11 14.24 -9.38
N LEU A 87 -7.48 13.88 -8.15
CA LEU A 87 -6.58 13.97 -7.00
C LEU A 87 -5.35 13.06 -7.15
N LEU A 88 -5.52 11.85 -7.72
CA LEU A 88 -4.40 10.96 -8.03
C LEU A 88 -3.43 11.58 -9.04
N VAL A 89 -3.92 12.28 -10.06
CA VAL A 89 -3.06 12.98 -11.03
C VAL A 89 -2.24 14.07 -10.34
N VAL A 90 -2.89 14.91 -9.52
CA VAL A 90 -2.18 15.96 -8.75
C VAL A 90 -1.13 15.34 -7.84
N ARG A 91 -1.46 14.23 -7.18
CA ARG A 91 -0.54 13.49 -6.30
C ARG A 91 0.63 12.89 -7.07
N ALA A 92 0.37 12.31 -8.24
CA ALA A 92 1.40 11.71 -9.09
C ALA A 92 2.40 12.76 -9.61
N ASN A 93 1.91 13.94 -10.01
CA ASN A 93 2.78 15.05 -10.43
C ASN A 93 3.65 15.55 -9.27
N ALA A 94 3.05 15.78 -8.09
CA ALA A 94 3.82 16.17 -6.89
C ALA A 94 4.91 15.14 -6.55
N TRP A 95 4.61 13.84 -6.68
CA TRP A 95 5.60 12.79 -6.50
C TRP A 95 6.71 12.82 -7.57
N ALA A 96 6.35 13.00 -8.85
CA ALA A 96 7.30 13.03 -9.97
C ALA A 96 8.23 14.25 -9.94
N GLU A 97 7.71 15.39 -9.50
CA GLU A 97 8.45 16.65 -9.36
C GLU A 97 9.26 16.72 -8.06
N GLY A 98 9.01 15.81 -7.12
CA GLY A 98 9.63 15.86 -5.79
C GLY A 98 9.06 16.96 -4.90
N ASP A 99 7.86 17.48 -5.18
CA ASP A 99 7.17 18.45 -4.32
C ASP A 99 6.59 17.74 -3.09
N VAL A 100 7.47 17.50 -2.12
CA VAL A 100 7.14 16.82 -0.87
C VAL A 100 6.07 17.62 -0.11
N VAL A 101 6.21 18.94 -0.01
CA VAL A 101 5.26 19.81 0.71
C VAL A 101 3.86 19.65 0.15
N ARG A 102 3.71 19.69 -1.18
CA ARG A 102 2.42 19.46 -1.83
C ARG A 102 1.92 18.05 -1.57
N LEU A 103 2.77 17.04 -1.72
CA LEU A 103 2.42 15.65 -1.51
C LEU A 103 1.88 15.39 -0.09
N LEU A 104 2.44 16.04 0.92
CA LEU A 104 2.02 15.95 2.33
C LEU A 104 0.67 16.64 2.57
N SER A 105 0.39 17.72 1.84
CA SER A 105 -0.86 18.48 1.95
C SER A 105 -2.06 17.77 1.34
N LEU A 106 -1.82 16.80 0.44
CA LEU A 106 -2.88 16.14 -0.31
C LEU A 106 -3.54 15.05 0.53
N PRO A 107 -4.89 15.04 0.65
CA PRO A 107 -5.58 13.97 1.35
C PRO A 107 -5.26 12.62 0.70
N PHE A 108 -5.05 11.60 1.53
CA PHE A 108 -4.88 10.23 1.08
C PHE A 108 -6.10 9.42 1.51
N ASN A 109 -7.12 9.40 0.64
CA ASN A 109 -8.25 8.51 0.80
C ASN A 109 -8.03 7.24 -0.02
N ASP A 110 -7.50 6.21 0.63
CA ASP A 110 -7.43 4.88 0.03
C ASP A 110 -8.81 4.20 0.15
N GLN A 111 -9.77 4.66 -0.67
CA GLN A 111 -11.12 4.07 -0.74
C GLN A 111 -11.05 2.58 -1.08
N LYS A 112 -10.07 2.19 -1.91
CA LYS A 112 -9.78 0.80 -2.25
C LYS A 112 -9.42 0.01 -0.98
N LYS A 113 -8.58 0.54 -0.09
CA LYS A 113 -8.36 -0.06 1.25
C LYS A 113 -9.60 -0.07 2.12
N ALA A 114 -10.42 0.98 2.16
CA ALA A 114 -11.60 0.99 3.01
C ALA A 114 -12.61 -0.12 2.61
N CYS A 115 -12.85 -0.27 1.30
CA CYS A 115 -13.71 -1.33 0.76
C CYS A 115 -13.12 -2.74 0.94
N ILE A 116 -11.79 -2.89 0.76
CA ILE A 116 -11.11 -4.18 0.96
C ILE A 116 -10.98 -4.54 2.46
N ALA A 117 -10.76 -3.55 3.33
CA ALA A 117 -10.68 -3.76 4.78
C ALA A 117 -12.02 -4.21 5.35
N ALA A 118 -13.14 -3.68 4.84
CA ALA A 118 -14.48 -4.16 5.18
C ALA A 118 -14.69 -5.64 4.77
N MET A 119 -14.06 -6.11 3.67
CA MET A 119 -14.06 -7.53 3.30
C MET A 119 -13.16 -8.38 4.21
N ALA A 120 -12.08 -7.80 4.73
CA ALA A 120 -11.10 -8.47 5.59
C ALA A 120 -11.50 -8.47 7.08
N ASP A 121 -12.48 -7.67 7.49
CA ASP A 121 -13.04 -7.67 8.85
C ASP A 121 -14.08 -8.78 9.04
N ASN A 122 -13.70 -10.02 8.71
CA ASN A 122 -14.49 -11.21 9.05
C ASN A 122 -13.62 -12.26 9.73
N ASP A 123 -14.27 -13.15 10.50
CA ASP A 123 -13.58 -14.17 11.28
C ASP A 123 -12.73 -15.12 10.43
N ALA A 124 -13.10 -15.36 9.17
CA ALA A 124 -12.34 -16.22 8.27
C ALA A 124 -11.00 -15.59 7.86
N ALA A 125 -10.96 -14.28 7.64
CA ALA A 125 -9.72 -13.55 7.37
C ALA A 125 -8.80 -13.52 8.61
N ARG A 126 -9.36 -13.25 9.79
CA ARG A 126 -8.61 -13.30 11.06
C ARG A 126 -7.98 -14.68 11.31
N ALA A 127 -8.73 -15.76 11.05
CA ALA A 127 -8.26 -17.14 11.23
C ALA A 127 -7.06 -17.51 10.34
N GLU A 128 -6.88 -16.81 9.21
CA GLU A 128 -5.76 -16.97 8.28
C GLU A 128 -4.60 -15.98 8.54
N GLY A 129 -4.64 -15.23 9.64
CA GLY A 129 -3.59 -14.27 10.01
C GLY A 129 -3.67 -12.94 9.24
N LEU A 130 -4.81 -12.62 8.64
CA LEU A 130 -5.05 -11.35 7.94
C LEU A 130 -5.59 -10.24 8.86
N ALA A 131 -5.45 -10.39 10.19
CA ALA A 131 -5.96 -9.41 11.14
C ALA A 131 -5.28 -8.03 11.03
N ASP A 132 -3.96 -8.01 10.81
CA ASP A 132 -3.19 -6.77 10.60
C ASP A 132 -1.97 -6.99 9.69
N PRO A 133 -2.17 -7.26 8.39
CA PRO A 133 -1.08 -7.46 7.44
C PRO A 133 -0.23 -6.18 7.26
N GLU A 134 -0.83 -5.01 7.46
CA GLU A 134 -0.13 -3.73 7.33
C GLU A 134 0.82 -3.46 8.50
N GLY A 135 0.38 -3.68 9.73
CA GLY A 135 1.24 -3.62 10.91
C GLY A 135 2.36 -4.67 10.83
N ALA A 136 2.06 -5.89 10.40
CA ALA A 136 3.09 -6.92 10.20
C ALA A 136 4.13 -6.52 9.13
N ALA A 137 3.70 -5.92 8.02
CA ALA A 137 4.61 -5.40 7.00
C ALA A 137 5.46 -4.24 7.53
N ARG A 138 4.88 -3.33 8.32
CA ARG A 138 5.57 -2.22 8.97
C ARG A 138 6.64 -2.71 9.93
N GLU A 139 6.31 -3.63 10.84
CA GLU A 139 7.26 -4.19 11.81
C GLU A 139 8.39 -4.97 11.13
N ARG A 140 8.07 -5.74 10.08
CA ARG A 140 9.09 -6.42 9.28
C ARG A 140 10.07 -5.43 8.65
N TRP A 141 9.57 -4.32 8.10
CA TRP A 141 10.40 -3.28 7.50
C TRP A 141 11.28 -2.63 8.57
N LEU A 142 10.72 -2.21 9.70
CA LEU A 142 11.47 -1.56 10.80
C LEU A 142 12.56 -2.46 11.35
N ARG A 143 12.27 -3.74 11.58
CA ARG A 143 13.26 -4.72 12.04
C ARG A 143 14.45 -4.81 11.07
N ILE A 144 14.19 -4.97 9.77
CA ILE A 144 15.25 -5.08 8.76
C ILE A 144 16.06 -3.78 8.67
N THR A 145 15.40 -2.62 8.74
CA THR A 145 16.07 -1.32 8.74
C THR A 145 17.00 -1.17 9.94
N ARG A 146 16.53 -1.51 11.15
CA ARG A 146 17.33 -1.48 12.38
C ARG A 146 18.54 -2.42 12.30
N GLU A 147 18.33 -3.67 11.88
CA GLU A 147 19.41 -4.64 11.67
C GLU A 147 20.46 -4.12 10.66
N SER A 148 20.01 -3.48 9.59
CA SER A 148 20.90 -2.93 8.56
C SER A 148 21.70 -1.72 9.06
N LEU A 149 21.09 -0.86 9.87
CA LEU A 149 21.75 0.31 10.47
C LEU A 149 22.80 -0.07 11.52
N VAL A 150 22.65 -1.23 12.19
CA VAL A 150 23.69 -1.78 13.06
C VAL A 150 24.88 -2.30 12.24
N ALA A 151 24.62 -2.91 11.08
CA ALA A 151 25.65 -3.54 10.25
C ALA A 151 26.36 -2.56 9.30
N HIS A 152 25.76 -1.42 8.98
CA HIS A 152 26.23 -0.51 7.93
C HIS A 152 26.07 0.96 8.32
N ASN A 153 27.09 1.77 8.01
CA ASN A 153 27.08 3.23 8.25
C ASN A 153 26.05 3.98 7.39
N VAL A 154 25.72 3.44 6.22
CA VAL A 154 24.77 4.03 5.27
C VAL A 154 23.85 2.93 4.76
N VAL A 155 22.54 3.18 4.88
CA VAL A 155 21.49 2.28 4.40
C VAL A 155 20.56 3.08 3.51
N PHE A 156 20.36 2.59 2.29
CA PHE A 156 19.29 3.08 1.43
C PHE A 156 18.05 2.21 1.62
N ALA A 157 16.92 2.82 1.95
CA ALA A 157 15.66 2.13 2.14
C ALA A 157 14.54 2.88 1.41
N GLN A 158 13.61 2.12 0.85
CA GLN A 158 12.39 2.66 0.25
C GLN A 158 11.16 2.12 0.96
N VAL A 159 10.12 2.94 1.00
CA VAL A 159 8.81 2.60 1.56
C VAL A 159 7.76 3.47 0.85
N PRO A 160 6.52 2.99 0.63
CA PRO A 160 5.45 3.83 0.10
C PRO A 160 5.18 5.04 1.00
N MET A 161 4.86 6.19 0.39
CA MET A 161 4.69 7.46 1.13
C MET A 161 3.67 7.37 2.27
N TRP A 162 2.56 6.67 2.06
CA TRP A 162 1.52 6.49 3.07
C TRP A 162 1.97 5.66 4.29
N ARG A 163 3.10 4.92 4.21
CA ARG A 163 3.73 4.23 5.36
C ARG A 163 4.84 5.06 5.99
N LEU A 164 5.32 6.09 5.30
CA LEU A 164 6.40 6.96 5.75
C LEU A 164 5.91 7.88 6.88
N GLU A 165 4.67 8.34 6.77
CA GLU A 165 4.08 9.42 7.58
C GLU A 165 2.93 8.99 8.48
N GLY A 166 2.47 9.93 9.31
CA GLY A 166 1.42 9.73 10.30
C GLY A 166 1.93 9.17 11.62
N ALA A 167 1.07 9.15 12.65
CA ALA A 167 1.43 8.68 14.00
C ALA A 167 1.93 7.22 14.02
N ASN A 168 1.47 6.40 13.07
CA ASN A 168 1.88 5.00 12.90
C ASN A 168 2.88 4.80 11.75
N GLY A 169 3.46 5.88 11.20
CA GLY A 169 4.44 5.82 10.12
C GLY A 169 5.81 5.32 10.58
N VAL A 170 6.62 4.83 9.64
CA VAL A 170 7.96 4.31 9.96
C VAL A 170 8.92 5.41 10.44
N LEU A 171 8.74 6.67 10.02
CA LEU A 171 9.58 7.78 10.50
C LEU A 171 9.31 8.09 11.98
N ALA A 172 8.05 8.07 12.41
CA ALA A 172 7.68 8.28 13.80
C ALA A 172 8.28 7.19 14.71
N ALA A 173 8.25 5.93 14.25
CA ALA A 173 8.86 4.81 14.95
C ALA A 173 10.39 4.96 15.07
N LEU A 174 11.07 5.37 14.00
CA LEU A 174 12.51 5.65 14.04
C LEU A 174 12.83 6.85 14.95
N GLN A 175 12.04 7.91 14.92
CA GLN A 175 12.25 9.05 15.80
C GLN A 175 12.08 8.66 17.28
N ALA A 176 11.12 7.78 17.60
CA ALA A 176 10.94 7.24 18.95
C ALA A 176 12.13 6.36 19.41
N ASP A 177 12.81 5.69 18.48
CA ASP A 177 14.05 4.96 18.75
C ASP A 177 15.26 5.90 18.93
N GLY A 178 15.09 7.22 18.79
CA GLY A 178 16.15 8.23 18.96
C GLY A 178 16.87 8.62 17.67
N TYR A 179 16.42 8.16 16.50
CA TYR A 179 16.99 8.60 15.22
C TYR A 179 16.61 10.06 14.93
N ARG A 180 17.59 10.84 14.44
CA ARG A 180 17.33 12.18 13.93
C ARG A 180 16.77 12.10 12.52
N ILE A 181 15.56 12.61 12.32
CA ILE A 181 14.95 12.73 11.00
C ILE A 181 15.29 14.10 10.42
N LYS A 182 15.79 14.12 9.18
CA LYS A 182 15.97 15.34 8.38
C LYS A 182 15.06 15.22 7.16
N SER A 183 14.15 16.17 7.00
CA SER A 183 13.33 16.27 5.80
C SER A 183 14.17 16.73 4.61
N PRO A 184 13.76 16.41 3.37
CA PRO A 184 14.33 17.03 2.18
C PRO A 184 14.22 18.56 2.26
N GLU A 185 15.25 19.27 1.80
CA GLU A 185 15.26 20.72 1.61
C GLU A 185 14.57 21.10 0.29
#